data_AF-A0A5J4VHS3-F1
#
_entry.id   AF-A0A5J4VHS3-F1
#
_cell.length_a   1.000
_cell.length_b   1.000
_cell.length_c   1.000
_cell.angle_alpha   90.00
_cell.angle_beta   90.00
_cell.angle_gamma   90.00
#
_symmetry.space_group_name_H-M   'P 1'
#
loop_
_entity.id
_entity.type
_entity.pdbx_description
1 polymer ?
#
loop_
_entity_poly.entity_id
_entity_poly.type
_entity_poly.pdbx_seq_one_letter_code
_entity_poly.pdbx_strand_id
1 'polypeptide(L)'
;MKENEQLSEIDALNFIEELAISVNQLHSIGICHRDLIPENILVFPNMGVQLINYGFGSKYYAYSSDSRYTASDIPQLDEVDPPFASDIWSMGIIITEVLIKKNPLSYSIV
;
A
#
# COMPACT_ATOMS: atom_id res chain seq x y z
N MET A 1 -18.45 -2.92 2.85
CA MET A 1 -18.53 -2.25 4.17
C MET A 1 -19.62 -1.18 4.11
N LYS A 2 -20.45 -1.04 5.14
CA LYS A 2 -21.34 0.13 5.25
C LYS A 2 -20.45 1.35 5.53
N GLU A 3 -20.72 2.47 4.86
CA GLU A 3 -19.90 3.70 4.80
C GLU A 3 -19.59 4.40 6.14
N ASN A 4 -19.93 3.85 7.32
CA ASN A 4 -19.78 4.54 8.61
C ASN A 4 -19.45 3.66 9.82
N GLU A 5 -19.03 2.40 9.63
CA GLU A 5 -18.56 1.58 10.75
C GLU A 5 -17.05 1.74 10.88
N GLN A 6 -16.62 2.44 11.94
CA GLN A 6 -15.20 2.63 12.23
C GLN A 6 -14.56 1.27 12.56
N LEU A 7 -13.43 0.97 11.92
CA LEU A 7 -12.59 -0.18 12.30
C LEU A 7 -12.20 -0.04 13.78
N SER A 8 -12.33 -1.15 14.52
CA SER A 8 -11.76 -1.22 15.87
C SER A 8 -10.23 -1.20 15.77
N GLU A 9 -9.55 -0.87 16.86
CA GLU A 9 -8.08 -0.92 16.90
C GLU A 9 -7.56 -2.35 16.61
N ILE A 10 -8.29 -3.36 17.06
CA ILE A 10 -8.00 -4.77 16.80
C ILE A 10 -8.15 -5.09 15.32
N ASP A 11 -9.22 -4.61 14.66
CA ASP A 11 -9.41 -4.83 13.23
C ASP A 11 -8.35 -4.08 12.41
N ALA A 12 -7.95 -2.88 12.83
CA ALA A 12 -6.85 -2.14 12.22
C ALA A 12 -5.53 -2.92 12.31
N LEU A 13 -5.20 -3.47 13.48
CA LEU A 13 -3.99 -4.29 13.66
C LEU A 13 -4.04 -5.57 12.82
N ASN A 14 -5.17 -6.27 12.79
CA ASN A 14 -5.36 -7.47 11.97
C ASN A 14 -5.18 -7.15 10.47
N PHE A 15 -5.74 -6.03 10.01
CA PHE A 15 -5.54 -5.57 8.63
C PHE A 15 -4.07 -5.28 8.32
N ILE A 16 -3.36 -4.59 9.22
CA ILE A 16 -1.94 -4.24 9.04
C ILE A 16 -1.08 -5.51 8.98
N GLU A 17 -1.35 -6.48 9.84
CA GLU A 17 -0.67 -7.78 9.84
C GLU A 17 -0.88 -8.52 8.51
N GLU A 18 -2.14 -8.67 8.08
CA GLU A 18 -2.49 -9.37 6.83
C GLU A 18 -1.95 -8.65 5.57
N LEU A 19 -1.94 -7.32 5.57
CA LEU A 19 -1.31 -6.52 4.52
C LEU A 19 0.20 -6.77 4.45
N ALA A 20 0.89 -6.75 5.59
CA ALA A 20 2.33 -7.01 5.66
C ALA A 20 2.67 -8.44 5.21
N ILE A 21 1.87 -9.43 5.60
CA ILE A 21 1.99 -10.82 5.15
C ILE A 21 1.86 -10.89 3.62
N SER A 22 0.84 -10.24 3.06
CA SER A 22 0.57 -10.27 1.61
C SER A 22 1.68 -9.61 0.79
N VAL A 23 2.20 -8.47 1.24
CA VAL A 23 3.34 -7.79 0.60
C VAL A 23 4.59 -8.66 0.70
N ASN A 24 4.88 -9.23 1.87
CA ASN A 24 6.02 -10.11 2.06
C ASN A 24 5.93 -11.38 1.18
N GLN A 25 4.73 -11.94 0.98
CA GLN A 25 4.52 -13.06 0.06
C GLN A 25 4.96 -12.73 -1.37
N LEU A 26 4.56 -11.56 -1.90
CA LEU A 26 5.01 -11.10 -3.23
C LEU A 26 6.53 -10.91 -3.27
N HIS A 27 7.09 -10.22 -2.28
CA HIS A 27 8.53 -9.93 -2.22
C HIS A 27 9.36 -11.21 -2.10
N SER A 28 8.87 -12.21 -1.37
CA SER A 28 9.55 -13.50 -1.18
C SER A 28 9.70 -14.30 -2.47
N ILE A 29 8.84 -14.07 -3.46
CA ILE A 29 8.90 -14.69 -4.80
C ILE A 29 9.52 -13.76 -5.86
N GLY A 30 10.12 -12.65 -5.44
CA GLY A 30 10.78 -11.70 -6.33
C GLY A 30 9.82 -10.77 -7.10
N ILE A 31 8.55 -10.72 -6.70
CA ILE A 31 7.53 -9.87 -7.34
C ILE A 31 7.33 -8.61 -6.51
N CYS A 32 7.36 -7.47 -7.17
CA CYS A 32 6.99 -6.19 -6.59
C CYS A 32 5.61 -5.78 -7.11
N HIS A 33 4.76 -5.25 -6.24
CA HIS A 33 3.40 -4.84 -6.57
C HIS A 33 3.38 -3.58 -7.45
N ARG A 34 4.19 -2.56 -7.10
CA ARG A 34 4.40 -1.29 -7.83
C ARG A 34 3.23 -0.31 -7.88
N ASP A 35 2.02 -0.79 -7.57
CA ASP A 35 0.81 0.04 -7.53
C ASP A 35 -0.01 -0.25 -6.27
N LEU A 36 0.65 -0.28 -5.11
CA LEU A 36 -0.02 -0.58 -3.85
C LEU A 36 -0.81 0.65 -3.39
N ILE A 37 -2.14 0.59 -3.56
CA ILE A 37 -3.10 1.62 -3.16
C ILE A 37 -4.31 0.93 -2.52
N PRO A 38 -5.12 1.60 -1.68
CA PRO A 38 -6.29 0.99 -1.03
C PRO A 38 -7.25 0.31 -2.00
N GLU A 39 -7.44 0.86 -3.21
CA GLU A 39 -8.30 0.31 -4.26
C GLU A 39 -7.81 -1.05 -4.78
N ASN A 40 -6.53 -1.35 -4.62
CA ASN A 40 -5.89 -2.61 -5.01
C ASN A 40 -5.80 -3.62 -3.84
N ILE A 41 -6.45 -3.36 -2.71
CA ILE A 41 -6.47 -4.22 -1.53
C ILE A 41 -7.89 -4.72 -1.29
N LEU A 42 -8.10 -6.03 -1.45
CA LEU A 42 -9.34 -6.68 -1.06
C LEU A 42 -9.28 -7.09 0.41
N VAL A 43 -10.33 -6.72 1.16
CA VAL A 43 -10.50 -7.10 2.57
C VAL A 43 -11.70 -8.03 2.71
N PHE A 44 -11.49 -9.19 3.29
CA PHE A 44 -12.52 -10.20 3.52
C PHE A 44 -13.18 -10.03 4.90
N PRO A 45 -14.38 -10.61 5.12
CA PRO A 45 -15.08 -10.49 6.41
C PRO A 45 -14.31 -11.03 7.63
N ASN A 46 -13.34 -11.91 7.42
CA ASN A 46 -12.44 -12.43 8.46
C ASN A 46 -11.15 -11.59 8.62
N MET A 47 -11.13 -10.37 8.08
CA MET A 47 -9.97 -9.47 8.01
C MET A 47 -8.81 -9.96 7.13
N GLY A 48 -8.99 -11.06 6.38
CA GLY A 48 -7.99 -11.49 5.41
C GLY A 48 -7.77 -10.44 4.32
N VAL A 49 -6.54 -10.34 3.83
CA VAL A 49 -6.15 -9.39 2.78
C VAL A 49 -5.71 -10.14 1.51
N GLN A 50 -6.11 -9.63 0.34
CA GLN A 50 -5.54 -10.03 -0.94
C GLN A 50 -5.20 -8.82 -1.79
N LEU A 51 -4.00 -8.82 -2.37
CA LEU A 51 -3.56 -7.80 -3.31
C LEU A 51 -4.05 -8.15 -4.73
N ILE A 52 -4.59 -7.15 -5.42
CA ILE A 52 -5.11 -7.28 -6.80
C ILE A 52 -4.44 -6.27 -7.73
N ASN A 53 -4.63 -6.46 -9.03
CA ASN A 53 -4.07 -5.58 -10.06
C ASN A 53 -2.53 -5.43 -10.01
N TYR A 54 -1.84 -6.41 -9.42
CA TYR A 54 -0.39 -6.51 -9.50
C TYR A 54 0.02 -6.77 -10.96
N GLY A 55 0.81 -5.86 -11.56
CA GLY A 55 1.41 -6.10 -12.87
C GLY A 55 0.82 -5.39 -14.10
N PHE A 56 0.34 -4.15 -14.00
CA PHE A 56 0.16 -3.28 -15.18
C PHE A 56 1.33 -2.31 -15.46
N GLY A 57 2.39 -2.36 -14.66
CA GLY A 57 3.58 -1.53 -14.87
C GLY A 57 4.43 -2.06 -16.01
N SER A 58 4.37 -1.38 -17.16
CA SER A 58 5.32 -1.48 -18.26
C SER A 58 6.76 -1.73 -17.78
N LYS A 59 7.54 -2.46 -18.58
CA LYS A 59 8.97 -2.77 -18.34
C LYS A 59 9.85 -1.56 -18.02
N TYR A 60 9.33 -0.34 -18.11
CA TYR A 60 10.00 0.90 -17.82
C TYR A 60 8.98 1.81 -17.13
N TYR A 61 9.33 2.33 -15.95
CA TYR A 61 8.61 3.35 -15.17
C TYR A 61 7.36 2.86 -14.41
N ALA A 62 7.60 2.38 -13.20
CA ALA A 62 6.59 2.07 -12.19
C ALA A 62 6.22 3.35 -11.42
N TYR A 63 5.30 4.14 -11.96
CA TYR A 63 4.57 5.11 -11.14
C TYR A 63 3.31 4.41 -10.66
N SER A 64 2.99 4.53 -9.36
CA SER A 64 1.64 4.18 -8.92
C SER A 64 0.65 5.03 -9.71
N SER A 65 -0.52 4.46 -10.01
CA SER A 65 -1.64 5.18 -10.62
C SER A 65 -2.08 6.38 -9.79
N ASP A 66 -1.68 6.44 -8.52
CA ASP A 66 -1.88 7.55 -7.61
C ASP A 66 -0.56 8.05 -7.02
N SER A 67 -0.23 9.32 -7.29
CA SER A 67 0.99 9.96 -6.84
C SER A 67 1.10 10.08 -5.31
N ARG A 68 -0.01 9.98 -4.57
CA ARG A 68 -0.03 10.02 -3.09
C ARG A 68 0.72 8.85 -2.47
N TYR A 69 0.75 7.70 -3.15
CA TYR A 69 1.43 6.49 -2.69
C TYR A 69 2.79 6.32 -3.34
N THR A 70 3.24 7.30 -4.12
CA THR A 70 4.56 7.31 -4.75
C THR A 70 5.55 8.03 -3.85
N ALA A 71 6.74 7.47 -3.68
CA ALA A 71 7.80 8.14 -2.94
C ALA A 71 8.47 9.20 -3.83
N SER A 72 8.14 10.48 -3.63
CA SER A 72 8.65 11.60 -4.45
C SER A 72 10.14 11.86 -4.29
N ASP A 73 10.71 11.48 -3.13
CA ASP A 73 12.09 11.77 -2.75
C ASP A 73 13.03 10.58 -2.92
N ILE A 74 12.50 9.41 -3.34
CA ILE A 74 13.36 8.30 -3.75
C ILE A 74 13.91 8.69 -5.12
N PRO A 75 15.22 8.94 -5.25
CA PRO A 75 15.80 9.32 -6.53
C PRO A 75 15.45 8.25 -7.55
N GLN A 76 15.09 8.67 -8.78
CA GLN A 76 15.11 7.78 -9.94
C GLN A 76 16.57 7.37 -10.18
N LEU A 77 17.07 6.48 -9.34
CA LEU A 77 18.33 5.79 -9.54
C LEU A 77 18.01 4.69 -10.53
N ASP A 78 18.02 5.10 -11.79
CA ASP A 78 18.17 4.22 -12.94
C ASP A 78 19.10 3.08 -12.53
N GLU A 79 18.57 1.86 -12.52
CA GLU A 79 19.25 0.58 -12.35
C GLU A 79 19.46 -0.01 -10.93
N VAL A 80 19.20 0.67 -9.79
CA VAL A 80 19.69 0.13 -8.49
C VAL A 80 18.67 -0.06 -7.36
N ASP A 81 17.46 0.50 -7.41
CA ASP A 81 16.53 0.28 -6.30
C ASP A 81 15.74 -1.03 -6.44
N PRO A 82 15.78 -1.95 -5.45
CA PRO A 82 14.95 -3.13 -5.47
C PRO A 82 13.50 -2.65 -5.44
N PRO A 83 12.66 -3.01 -6.41
CA PRO A 83 11.33 -2.43 -6.59
C PRO A 83 10.45 -2.58 -5.32
N PHE A 84 10.81 -3.51 -4.43
CA PHE A 84 10.23 -3.73 -3.11
C PHE A 84 10.19 -2.49 -2.19
N ALA A 85 11.19 -1.61 -2.22
CA ALA A 85 11.22 -0.42 -1.35
C ALA A 85 10.04 0.53 -1.62
N SER A 86 9.60 0.61 -2.89
CA SER A 86 8.42 1.37 -3.28
C SER A 86 7.14 0.82 -2.63
N ASP A 87 6.96 -0.50 -2.63
CA ASP A 87 5.81 -1.14 -1.96
C ASP A 87 5.82 -0.88 -0.45
N ILE A 88 7.00 -0.86 0.19
CA ILE A 88 7.13 -0.56 1.62
C ILE A 88 6.69 0.88 1.92
N TRP A 89 7.06 1.83 1.06
CA TRP A 89 6.60 3.22 1.18
C TRP A 89 5.08 3.32 1.09
N SER A 90 4.50 2.78 0.01
CA SER A 90 3.06 2.82 -0.21
C SER A 90 2.29 2.14 0.93
N MET A 91 2.81 1.01 1.44
CA MET A 91 2.24 0.32 2.60
C MET A 91 2.25 1.21 3.85
N GLY A 92 3.32 1.98 4.08
CA GLY A 92 3.39 2.95 5.18
C GLY A 92 2.31 4.02 5.12
N ILE A 93 1.99 4.53 3.92
CA ILE A 93 0.90 5.50 3.72
C ILE A 93 -0.46 4.87 4.06
N ILE A 94 -0.71 3.64 3.59
CA ILE A 94 -1.96 2.91 3.85
C ILE A 94 -2.12 2.61 5.35
N ILE A 95 -1.07 2.16 6.03
CA ILE A 95 -1.07 1.94 7.47
C ILE A 95 -1.40 3.23 8.22
N THR A 96 -0.79 4.34 7.80
CA THR A 96 -1.03 5.65 8.40
C THR A 96 -2.50 6.08 8.22
N GLU A 97 -3.10 5.85 7.05
CA GLU A 97 -4.53 6.10 6.79
C GLU A 97 -5.43 5.31 7.74
N VAL A 98 -5.13 4.02 7.92
CA VAL A 98 -5.89 3.12 8.81
C VAL A 98 -5.78 3.56 10.27
N LEU A 99 -4.58 3.93 10.72
CA LEU A 99 -4.35 4.31 12.13
C LEU A 99 -4.89 5.70 12.47
N ILE A 100 -4.73 6.68 11.58
CA ILE A 100 -5.16 8.06 11.81
C ILE A 100 -6.68 8.21 11.60
N LYS A 101 -7.35 7.23 10.97
CA LYS A 101 -8.79 7.23 10.66
C LYS A 101 -9.21 8.46 9.84
N LYS A 102 -8.24 9.04 9.12
CA LYS A 102 -8.32 10.23 8.28
C LYS A 102 -7.20 10.11 7.24
N ASN A 103 -7.42 10.60 6.03
CA ASN A 103 -6.36 10.67 5.04
C ASN A 103 -5.19 11.53 5.60
N PRO A 104 -3.95 11.01 5.72
CA PRO A 104 -2.82 11.72 6.32
C PRO A 104 -2.39 12.95 5.52
N LEU A 105 -2.77 13.06 4.25
CA LEU A 105 -2.53 14.23 3.40
C LEU A 105 -3.68 15.26 3.44
N SER A 106 -4.71 15.05 4.27
CA SER A 106 -5.75 16.07 4.54
C SER A 106 -5.30 17.19 5.48
N TYR A 107 -4.08 17.07 6.04
CA TYR A 107 -3.44 18.18 6.74
C TYR A 107 -2.81 19.12 5.71
N SER A 108 -3.55 20.16 5.34
CA SER A 108 -2.93 21.37 4.81
C SER A 108 -1.93 21.85 5.87
N ILE A 109 -0.64 21.71 5.60
CA ILE A 109 0.38 22.46 6.33
C ILE A 109 0.13 23.92 5.95
N VAL A 110 -0.39 24.69 6.91
CA VAL A 110 -0.46 26.16 6.84
C VAL A 110 0.88 26.71 7.29
#